data_AF-A0A8H4R5R5-F1
#
_entry.id   AF-A0A8H4R5R5-F1
#
_cell.length_a   1.000
_cell.length_b   1.000
_cell.length_c   1.000
_cell.angle_alpha   90.00
_cell.angle_beta   90.00
_cell.angle_gamma   90.00
#
_symmetry.space_group_name_H-M   'P 1'
#
loop_
_entity.id
_entity.type
_entity.pdbx_description
1 polymer ?
#
loop_
_entity_poly.entity_id
_entity_poly.type
_entity_poly.pdbx_seq_one_letter_code
_entity_poly.pdbx_strand_id
1 'polypeptide(L)'
;MIDLSMSPAEKRTIKGLAASIEASAQEKRAGTPLGPGFSASEQYVSNTGDYAFVLPGPNDLRGPSPGLNVMANYGYIPRNGVASITQSIQGTYNDMIKLGPDL
;
A
#
# COMPACT_ATOMS: atom_id res chain seq x y z
N MET A 1 -21.19 -33.83 -39.32
CA MET A 1 -21.85 -32.69 -38.65
C MET A 1 -22.15 -33.14 -37.23
N ILE A 2 -21.46 -32.59 -36.22
CA ILE A 2 -21.74 -32.91 -34.81
C ILE A 2 -22.92 -32.04 -34.41
N ASP A 3 -24.03 -32.66 -34.01
CA ASP A 3 -25.19 -31.97 -33.48
C ASP A 3 -24.86 -31.38 -32.10
N LEU A 4 -24.83 -30.06 -32.03
CA LEU A 4 -24.62 -29.26 -30.81
C LEU A 4 -25.96 -28.91 -30.12
N SER A 5 -27.07 -29.53 -30.52
CA SER A 5 -28.36 -29.28 -29.93
C SER A 5 -28.44 -29.86 -28.52
N MET A 6 -28.23 -28.99 -27.53
CA MET A 6 -28.44 -29.36 -26.13
C MET A 6 -29.93 -29.47 -25.84
N SER A 7 -30.34 -30.57 -25.21
CA SER A 7 -31.69 -30.73 -24.70
C SER A 7 -32.01 -29.67 -23.62
N PRO A 8 -33.30 -29.34 -23.40
CA PRO A 8 -33.69 -28.41 -22.34
C PRO A 8 -33.21 -28.84 -20.94
N ALA A 9 -33.06 -30.15 -20.70
CA ALA A 9 -32.54 -30.69 -19.45
C ALA A 9 -31.04 -30.39 -19.28
N GLU A 10 -30.23 -30.62 -20.32
CA GLU A 10 -28.79 -30.32 -20.29
C GLU A 10 -28.53 -28.83 -20.11
N LYS A 11 -29.33 -27.97 -20.75
CA LYS A 11 -29.26 -26.52 -20.55
C LYS A 11 -29.54 -26.11 -19.11
N ARG A 12 -30.49 -26.78 -18.43
CA ARG A 12 -30.79 -26.53 -17.00
C ARG A 12 -29.65 -26.99 -16.11
N THR A 13 -29.06 -28.16 -16.39
CA THR A 13 -27.91 -28.68 -15.65
C THR A 13 -26.71 -27.76 -15.77
N ILE A 14 -26.37 -27.30 -16.99
CA ILE A 14 -25.26 -26.36 -17.19
C ILE A 14 -25.52 -25.03 -16.49
N LYS A 15 -26.75 -24.51 -16.55
CA LYS A 15 -27.11 -23.28 -15.84
C LYS A 15 -26.92 -23.42 -14.32
N GLY A 16 -27.32 -24.55 -13.75
CA GLY A 16 -27.12 -24.85 -12.32
C GLY A 16 -25.64 -24.94 -11.95
N LEU A 17 -24.84 -25.62 -12.78
CA LEU A 17 -23.39 -25.72 -12.57
C LEU A 17 -22.69 -24.35 -12.68
N ALA A 18 -23.06 -23.54 -13.67
CA ALA A 18 -22.53 -22.19 -13.83
C ALA A 18 -22.85 -21.32 -12.62
N ALA A 19 -24.09 -21.35 -12.12
CA ALA A 19 -24.48 -20.64 -10.92
C ALA A 19 -23.69 -21.10 -9.67
N SER A 20 -23.45 -22.40 -9.52
CA SER A 20 -22.63 -22.94 -8.42
C SER A 20 -21.16 -22.52 -8.53
N ILE A 21 -20.60 -22.47 -9.75
CA ILE A 21 -19.23 -22.00 -10.00
C ILE A 21 -19.11 -20.51 -9.68
N GLU A 22 -20.08 -19.70 -10.12
CA GLU A 22 -20.15 -18.27 -9.84
C GLU A 22 -20.26 -17.99 -8.34
N ALA A 23 -21.17 -18.68 -7.63
CA ALA A 23 -21.32 -18.57 -6.19
C ALA A 23 -20.02 -18.94 -5.45
N SER A 24 -19.37 -20.04 -5.83
CA SER A 24 -18.09 -20.47 -5.24
C SER A 24 -16.95 -19.49 -5.55
N ALA A 25 -16.93 -18.89 -6.73
CA ALA A 25 -15.96 -17.87 -7.10
C ALA A 25 -16.18 -16.57 -6.33
N GLN A 26 -17.44 -16.21 -6.06
CA GLN A 26 -17.81 -15.02 -5.31
C GLN A 26 -17.49 -15.18 -3.81
N GLU A 27 -17.70 -16.36 -3.24
CA GLU A 27 -17.26 -16.71 -1.88
C GLU A 27 -15.74 -16.60 -1.74
N LYS A 28 -14.97 -17.15 -2.69
CA LYS A 28 -13.50 -17.04 -2.71
C LYS A 28 -12.99 -15.61 -2.92
N ARG A 29 -13.75 -14.76 -3.60
CA ARG A 29 -13.44 -13.32 -3.76
C ARG A 29 -13.81 -12.51 -2.51
N ALA A 30 -14.78 -12.97 -1.73
CA ALA A 30 -15.19 -12.33 -0.49
C ALA A 30 -14.27 -12.69 0.70
N GLY A 31 -13.59 -13.84 0.63
CA GLY A 31 -12.61 -14.27 1.63
C GLY A 31 -11.18 -13.90 1.24
N THR A 32 -10.58 -12.97 1.99
CA THR A 32 -9.18 -12.48 1.95
C THR A 32 -8.97 -11.25 1.05
N PRO A 33 -8.71 -10.06 1.64
CA PRO A 33 -8.21 -8.92 0.89
C PRO A 33 -6.91 -9.32 0.16
N LEU A 34 -6.89 -9.18 -1.16
CA LEU A 34 -5.70 -9.46 -2.00
C LEU A 34 -4.59 -8.40 -1.88
N GLY A 35 -4.66 -7.52 -0.87
CA GLY A 35 -3.65 -6.51 -0.59
C GLY A 35 -2.90 -6.85 0.70
N PRO A 36 -1.69 -6.29 0.92
CA PRO A 36 -1.14 -6.24 2.27
C PRO A 36 -2.23 -5.63 3.16
N GLY A 37 -2.68 -6.38 4.16
CA GLY A 37 -3.73 -5.93 5.06
C GLY A 37 -3.38 -4.55 5.65
N PHE A 38 -4.39 -3.77 6.03
CA PHE A 38 -4.16 -2.53 6.76
C PHE A 38 -4.08 -2.82 8.26
N SER A 39 -2.98 -2.45 8.88
CA SER A 39 -2.76 -2.49 10.33
C SER A 39 -2.46 -1.09 10.81
N ALA A 40 -3.43 -0.47 11.48
CA ALA A 40 -3.32 0.92 11.95
C ALA A 40 -2.11 1.13 12.87
N SER A 41 -1.79 0.13 13.71
CA SER A 41 -0.64 0.20 14.63
C SER A 41 0.70 0.05 13.91
N GLU A 42 0.81 -0.79 12.89
CA GLU A 42 2.07 -1.00 12.15
C GLU A 42 2.33 0.12 11.14
N GLN A 43 1.26 0.73 10.62
CA GLN A 43 1.31 1.81 9.63
C GLN A 43 1.14 3.19 10.25
N TYR A 44 1.19 3.29 11.58
CA TYR A 44 1.17 4.58 12.26
C TYR A 44 2.49 5.32 12.05
N VAL A 45 2.38 6.62 11.73
CA VAL A 45 3.48 7.57 11.59
C VAL A 45 3.12 8.78 12.44
N SER A 46 3.97 9.11 13.42
CA SER A 46 3.72 10.23 14.33
C SER A 46 3.87 11.57 13.61
N ASN A 47 2.98 12.50 13.92
CA ASN A 47 3.04 13.90 13.47
C ASN A 47 3.03 14.89 14.65
N THR A 48 3.42 14.42 15.84
CA THR A 48 3.39 15.20 17.10
C THR A 48 4.71 15.06 17.85
N GLY A 49 4.92 15.91 18.87
CA GLY A 49 6.13 15.90 19.70
C GLY A 49 7.38 16.17 18.86
N ASP A 50 8.38 15.30 18.96
CA ASP A 50 9.62 15.37 18.17
C ASP A 50 9.36 15.33 16.65
N TYR A 51 8.26 14.67 16.27
CA TYR A 51 7.79 14.58 14.90
C TYR A 51 6.70 15.61 14.57
N ALA A 52 6.56 16.70 15.31
CA ALA A 52 5.70 17.80 14.90
C ALA A 52 6.24 18.47 13.62
N PHE A 53 5.32 18.97 12.79
CA PHE A 53 5.68 19.75 11.61
C PHE A 53 6.39 21.04 12.00
N VAL A 54 7.50 21.32 11.33
CA VAL A 54 8.22 22.60 11.42
C VAL A 54 8.53 23.08 10.01
N LEU A 55 8.20 24.35 9.74
CA LEU A 55 8.56 25.01 8.48
C LEU A 55 10.09 25.07 8.33
N PRO A 56 10.65 24.83 7.13
CA PRO A 56 12.08 24.98 6.91
C PRO A 56 12.51 26.44 7.14
N GLY A 57 13.58 26.64 7.89
CA GLY A 57 14.21 27.93 8.06
C GLY A 57 14.96 28.38 6.80
N PRO A 58 15.46 29.63 6.77
CA PRO A 58 16.17 30.17 5.60
C PRO A 58 17.42 29.39 5.18
N ASN A 59 18.02 28.65 6.11
CA ASN A 59 19.24 27.85 5.87
C ASN A 59 18.96 26.34 5.75
N ASP A 60 17.70 25.92 5.85
CA ASP A 60 17.35 24.51 5.75
C ASP A 60 17.18 24.12 4.28
N LEU A 61 17.88 23.06 3.87
CA LEU A 61 17.90 22.63 2.48
C LEU A 61 16.69 21.76 2.14
N ARG A 62 16.07 22.03 1.00
CA ARG A 62 15.02 21.19 0.41
C ARG A 62 15.34 20.95 -1.06
N GLY A 63 15.19 19.70 -1.48
CA GLY A 63 15.49 19.25 -2.83
C GLY A 63 14.23 19.07 -3.67
N PRO A 64 14.35 18.45 -4.87
CA PRO A 64 13.21 18.13 -5.71
C PRO A 64 12.36 16.97 -5.16
N SER A 65 12.90 16.14 -4.25
CA SER A 65 12.20 14.98 -3.71
C SER A 65 11.17 15.39 -2.65
N PRO A 66 9.85 15.24 -2.91
CA PRO A 66 8.82 15.61 -1.94
C PRO A 66 8.90 14.76 -0.67
N GLY A 67 9.20 13.47 -0.76
CA GLY A 67 9.29 12.57 0.39
C GLY A 67 10.40 12.98 1.37
N LEU A 68 11.60 13.29 0.87
CA LEU A 68 12.71 13.75 1.70
C LEU A 68 12.39 15.08 2.38
N ASN A 69 11.72 15.98 1.66
CA ASN A 69 11.33 17.28 2.19
C ASN A 69 10.34 17.15 3.35
N VAL A 70 9.36 16.24 3.25
CA VAL A 70 8.42 15.97 4.35
C VAL A 70 9.16 15.36 5.54
N MET A 71 10.03 14.36 5.32
CA MET A 71 10.81 13.76 6.42
C MET A 71 11.63 14.81 7.19
N ALA A 72 12.28 15.74 6.50
CA ALA A 72 13.02 16.81 7.16
C ALA A 72 12.11 17.80 7.91
N ASN A 73 10.94 18.14 7.36
CA ASN A 73 9.95 19.00 8.04
C ASN A 73 9.33 18.35 9.28
N TYR A 74 9.30 17.02 9.33
CA TYR A 74 8.78 16.24 10.45
C TYR A 74 9.90 15.68 11.33
N GLY A 75 11.19 15.93 11.07
CA GLY A 75 12.28 15.48 11.93
C GLY A 75 12.64 13.98 11.84
N TYR A 76 12.15 13.27 10.82
CA TYR A 76 12.55 11.88 10.52
C TYR A 76 13.94 11.76 9.93
N ILE A 77 14.43 12.86 9.37
CA ILE A 77 15.85 13.11 9.05
C ILE A 77 16.23 14.49 9.62
N PRO A 78 17.52 14.86 9.71
CA PRO A 78 17.92 16.18 10.19
C PRO A 78 17.14 17.32 9.51
N ARG A 79 16.56 18.21 10.33
CA ARG A 79 15.63 19.26 9.86
C ARG A 79 16.29 20.26 8.89
N ASN A 80 17.61 20.41 8.99
CA ASN A 80 18.42 21.19 8.07
C ASN A 80 18.52 20.61 6.64
N GLY A 81 17.99 19.40 6.41
CA GLY A 81 17.96 18.76 5.10
C GLY A 81 19.28 18.10 4.68
N VAL A 82 20.24 17.95 5.60
CA VAL A 82 21.53 17.27 5.34
C VAL A 82 21.59 16.00 6.19
N ALA A 83 21.40 14.85 5.54
CA ALA A 83 21.37 13.54 6.18
C ALA A 83 22.49 12.64 5.66
N SER A 84 23.02 11.77 6.51
CA SER A 84 23.83 10.64 6.07
C SER A 84 22.97 9.59 5.34
N ILE A 85 23.60 8.70 4.57
CA ILE A 85 22.90 7.60 3.91
C ILE A 85 22.12 6.76 4.92
N THR A 86 22.73 6.45 6.07
CA THR A 86 22.07 5.67 7.13
C THR A 86 20.85 6.39 7.71
N GLN A 87 20.92 7.71 7.92
CA GLN A 87 19.77 8.49 8.38
C GLN A 87 18.66 8.51 7.33
N SER A 88 19.01 8.62 6.05
CA SER A 88 18.06 8.55 4.96
C SER A 88 17.35 7.20 4.91
N ILE A 89 18.09 6.08 4.96
CA ILE A 89 17.53 4.72 4.97
C ILE A 89 16.64 4.52 6.20
N GLN A 90 17.07 4.95 7.38
CA GLN A 90 16.27 4.84 8.60
C GLN A 90 14.94 5.60 8.47
N GLY A 91 14.98 6.85 8.00
CA GLY A 91 13.79 7.66 7.77
C GLY A 91 12.85 7.07 6.70
N THR A 92 13.39 6.59 5.58
CA THR A 92 12.59 6.05 4.46
C THR A 92 12.02 4.68 4.78
N TYR A 93 12.82 3.74 5.29
CA TYR A 93 12.41 2.35 5.50
C TYR A 93 11.70 2.13 6.82
N ASN A 94 12.27 2.60 7.92
CA ASN A 94 11.80 2.23 9.25
C ASN A 94 10.78 3.21 9.82
N ASP A 95 10.92 4.51 9.56
CA ASP A 95 10.24 5.49 10.41
C ASP A 95 9.04 6.15 9.74
N MET A 96 9.14 6.57 8.46
CA MET A 96 8.08 7.37 7.83
C MET A 96 7.48 6.75 6.56
N ILE A 97 8.28 6.58 5.50
CA ILE A 97 7.74 6.27 4.15
C ILE A 97 7.50 4.76 3.95
N LYS A 98 8.15 3.92 4.75
CA LYS A 98 8.12 2.45 4.68
C LYS A 98 8.58 1.92 3.31
N LEU A 99 9.58 2.56 2.72
CA LEU A 99 10.20 2.18 1.45
C LEU A 99 11.26 1.11 1.68
N GLY A 100 11.22 -0.02 0.95
CA GLY A 100 12.18 -1.11 1.09
C GLY A 100 13.65 -0.64 0.96
N PRO A 101 14.61 -1.32 1.62
CA PRO A 101 16.02 -0.90 1.65
C PRO A 101 16.74 -1.06 0.30
N ASP A 102 16.08 -1.72 -0.66
CA ASP A 102 16.51 -1.92 -2.04
C ASP A 102 16.17 -0.74 -2.97
N LEU A 103 15.40 0.23 -2.49
CA LEU A 103 14.97 1.45 -3.19
C LEU A 103 15.62 2.71 -2.59
#